data_AF-A0A8H5H536-F1
#
_entry.id   AF-A0A8H5H536-F1
#
_cell.length_a   1.000
_cell.length_b   1.000
_cell.length_c   1.000
_cell.angle_alpha   90.00
_cell.angle_beta   90.00
_cell.angle_gamma   90.00
#
_symmetry.space_group_name_H-M   'P 1'
#
loop_
_entity.id
_entity.type
_entity.pdbx_description
1 polymer ?
#
loop_
_entity_poly.entity_id
_entity_poly.type
_entity_poly.pdbx_seq_one_letter_code
_entity_poly.pdbx_strand_id
1 'polypeptide(L)'
;MFSSTSLLTVVTLVLGFASGTVIVVDRSPILSLPLKRINNFTSGHDILAHDLARINKFDNRAKAHGSDKPAKRQAEPVINEVVSYIASVGVGANDKQSTDTGELVEVSYGSGDFVGLEFIDRVTLTPSLVIQQQSIGIAIESDGFEGVDGILGIGPVALTEGTVDGSVTVPTVTDNLFALGSITENLVSISFEPTTTEEITNGELFFGGTDSSKFTGNITFVPKVGDFWGISQSVSYGGTTIIDNLSGIVDTGTTLLLMTTASFDAYIAATGGVLNENVGLFSITAAQFAALKPLEFNIGGTTFSLTANAQIFPRSLNVDIGGTANDIFLIAGDLGGFPFSQNL
;
A
#
# COMPACT_ATOMS: atom_id res chain seq x y z
N MET A 1 -13.07 74.97 -60.35
CA MET A 1 -11.80 74.66 -59.68
C MET A 1 -11.72 73.16 -59.51
N PHE A 2 -10.93 72.50 -60.36
CA PHE A 2 -10.64 71.06 -60.25
C PHE A 2 -9.47 70.87 -59.30
N SER A 3 -9.57 69.93 -58.37
CA SER A 3 -8.43 69.48 -57.55
C SER A 3 -8.38 67.96 -57.49
N SER A 4 -7.33 67.45 -58.14
CA SER A 4 -6.50 66.29 -57.77
C SER A 4 -7.18 64.99 -57.34
N THR A 5 -7.21 64.06 -58.29
CA THR A 5 -6.94 62.63 -58.10
C THR A 5 -5.84 62.35 -57.06
N SER A 6 -6.10 61.41 -56.16
CA SER A 6 -5.04 60.53 -55.65
C SER A 6 -5.61 59.12 -55.46
N LEU A 7 -5.04 58.22 -56.24
CA LEU A 7 -5.23 56.78 -56.24
C LEU A 7 -4.17 56.22 -55.28
N LEU A 8 -4.51 55.53 -54.19
CA LEU A 8 -3.57 54.58 -53.56
C LEU A 8 -4.29 53.60 -52.62
N THR A 9 -4.51 52.41 -53.17
CA THR A 9 -4.22 51.09 -52.57
C THR A 9 -4.78 50.80 -51.17
N VAL A 10 -5.94 50.14 -51.15
CA VAL A 10 -6.40 49.33 -50.01
C VAL A 10 -5.45 48.15 -49.87
N VAL A 11 -4.60 48.17 -48.83
CA VAL A 11 -3.90 46.96 -48.36
C VAL A 11 -4.88 46.20 -47.48
N THR A 12 -5.55 45.22 -48.06
CA THR A 12 -6.33 44.23 -47.32
C THR A 12 -5.34 43.32 -46.58
N LEU A 13 -5.10 43.61 -45.30
CA LEU A 13 -4.39 42.67 -44.41
C LEU A 13 -5.36 41.52 -44.11
N VAL A 14 -5.29 40.45 -44.92
CA VAL A 14 -5.89 39.17 -44.58
C VAL A 14 -5.09 38.60 -43.41
N LEU A 15 -5.54 38.85 -42.18
CA LEU A 15 -5.16 38.00 -41.06
C LEU A 15 -5.82 36.64 -41.30
N GLY A 16 -5.10 35.76 -41.97
CA GLY A 16 -5.34 34.34 -41.88
C GLY A 16 -5.12 33.93 -40.43
N PHE A 17 -6.18 33.86 -39.64
CA PHE A 17 -6.16 33.02 -38.46
C PHE A 17 -6.02 31.59 -38.98
N ALA A 18 -4.77 31.10 -39.03
CA ALA A 18 -4.54 29.68 -38.96
C ALA A 18 -5.21 29.23 -37.66
N SER A 19 -6.36 28.58 -37.77
CA SER A 19 -6.92 27.82 -36.66
C SER A 19 -5.90 26.75 -36.36
N GLY A 20 -4.95 27.06 -35.45
CA GLY A 20 -4.14 26.04 -34.83
C GLY A 20 -5.10 24.98 -34.33
N THR A 21 -4.80 23.72 -34.66
CA THR A 21 -5.53 22.57 -34.17
C THR A 21 -5.86 22.82 -32.70
N VAL A 22 -7.15 22.86 -32.35
CA VAL A 22 -7.53 22.87 -30.95
C VAL A 22 -6.96 21.57 -30.40
N ILE A 23 -5.84 21.68 -29.68
CA ILE A 23 -5.35 20.59 -28.87
C ILE A 23 -6.41 20.47 -27.79
N VAL A 24 -7.29 19.48 -27.94
CA VAL A 24 -8.08 18.98 -26.84
C VAL A 24 -7.04 18.40 -25.89
N VAL A 25 -6.58 19.22 -24.95
CA VAL A 25 -5.87 18.72 -23.79
C VAL A 25 -6.91 17.85 -23.10
N ASP A 26 -6.67 16.55 -23.07
CA ASP A 26 -7.48 15.63 -22.30
C ASP A 26 -7.44 16.13 -20.85
N ARG A 27 -8.58 16.64 -20.38
CA ARG A 27 -8.76 17.13 -19.00
C ARG A 27 -9.33 16.04 -18.11
N SER A 28 -9.19 14.77 -18.50
CA SER A 28 -9.53 13.67 -17.63
C SER A 28 -8.81 13.87 -16.28
N PRO A 29 -9.52 13.69 -15.16
CA PRO A 29 -8.93 13.92 -13.85
C PRO A 29 -7.72 12.99 -13.68
N ILE A 30 -6.63 13.52 -13.12
CA ILE A 30 -5.46 12.72 -12.76
C ILE A 30 -5.80 11.99 -11.46
N LEU A 31 -6.29 10.77 -11.61
CA LEU A 31 -6.69 9.90 -10.50
C LEU A 31 -5.54 9.03 -9.97
N SER A 32 -4.42 9.06 -10.68
CA SER A 32 -3.18 8.34 -10.39
C SER A 32 -2.29 9.12 -9.42
N LEU A 33 -1.86 8.47 -8.35
CA LEU A 33 -0.87 8.94 -7.40
C LEU A 33 0.35 7.98 -7.44
N PRO A 34 1.48 8.41 -8.01
CA PRO A 34 2.69 7.58 -8.09
C PRO A 34 3.21 7.21 -6.70
N LEU A 35 3.64 5.94 -6.57
CA LEU A 35 4.30 5.43 -5.37
C LEU A 35 5.78 5.18 -5.64
N LYS A 36 6.59 5.72 -4.74
CA LYS A 36 8.02 5.46 -4.66
C LYS A 36 8.28 4.37 -3.65
N ARG A 37 8.85 3.27 -4.09
CA ARG A 37 9.34 2.20 -3.21
C ARG A 37 10.71 2.58 -2.66
N ILE A 38 10.89 2.44 -1.36
CA ILE A 38 12.18 2.50 -0.67
C ILE A 38 12.35 1.19 0.10
N ASN A 39 13.50 0.55 -0.08
CA ASN A 39 13.92 -0.61 0.68
C ASN A 39 14.94 -0.16 1.74
N ASN A 40 14.70 -0.50 3.02
CA ASN A 40 15.56 -0.12 4.14
C ASN A 40 15.89 -1.33 5.05
N PHE A 41 15.86 -2.54 4.49
CA PHE A 41 16.30 -3.74 5.20
C PHE A 41 17.81 -3.76 5.44
N THR A 42 18.20 -4.26 6.61
CA THR A 42 19.59 -4.56 6.98
C THR A 42 19.87 -6.05 7.17
N SER A 43 18.81 -6.84 7.40
CA SER A 43 18.84 -8.29 7.45
C SER A 43 17.45 -8.87 7.17
N GLY A 44 17.38 -10.14 6.79
CA GLY A 44 16.11 -10.85 6.68
C GLY A 44 15.44 -11.14 8.02
N HIS A 45 16.20 -11.19 9.13
CA HIS A 45 15.66 -11.23 10.49
C HIS A 45 14.84 -9.98 10.78
N ASP A 46 15.34 -8.81 10.37
CA ASP A 46 14.65 -7.54 10.55
C ASP A 46 13.35 -7.50 9.74
N ILE A 47 13.37 -8.02 8.50
CA ILE A 47 12.15 -8.17 7.67
C ILE A 47 11.12 -9.05 8.38
N LEU A 48 11.51 -10.25 8.81
CA LEU A 48 10.58 -11.19 9.44
C LEU A 48 10.05 -10.66 10.78
N ALA A 49 10.92 -10.08 11.61
CA ALA A 49 10.54 -9.52 12.90
C ALA A 49 9.56 -8.35 12.73
N HIS A 50 9.82 -7.45 11.78
CA HIS A 50 8.92 -6.35 11.42
C HIS A 50 7.54 -6.87 11.03
N ASP A 51 7.48 -7.81 10.08
CA ASP A 51 6.22 -8.34 9.58
C ASP A 51 5.45 -9.10 10.66
N LEU A 52 6.12 -9.86 11.54
CA LEU A 52 5.49 -10.52 12.68
C LEU A 52 4.94 -9.53 13.71
N ALA A 53 5.66 -8.44 14.00
CA ALA A 53 5.17 -7.39 14.90
C ALA A 53 3.90 -6.73 14.35
N ARG A 54 3.84 -6.50 13.03
CA ARG A 54 2.67 -5.97 12.33
C ARG A 54 1.46 -6.90 12.42
N ILE A 55 1.63 -8.19 12.15
CA ILE A 55 0.54 -9.17 12.27
C ILE A 55 0.04 -9.31 13.71
N ASN A 56 0.93 -9.32 14.70
CA ASN A 56 0.54 -9.36 16.12
C ASN A 56 -0.36 -8.19 16.50
N LYS A 57 -0.14 -7.01 15.91
CA LYS A 57 -0.99 -5.85 16.16
C LYS A 57 -2.37 -6.00 15.56
N PHE A 58 -2.49 -6.55 14.35
CA PHE A 58 -3.80 -6.83 13.75
C PHE A 58 -4.61 -7.79 14.61
N ASP A 59 -4.00 -8.87 15.09
CA ASP A 59 -4.69 -9.85 15.94
C ASP A 59 -5.13 -9.24 17.28
N ASN A 60 -4.28 -8.43 17.91
CA ASN A 60 -4.63 -7.69 19.12
C ASN A 60 -5.78 -6.71 18.89
N ARG A 61 -5.80 -6.01 17.75
CA ARG A 61 -6.86 -5.05 17.40
C ARG A 61 -8.19 -5.76 17.12
N ALA A 62 -8.19 -6.84 16.35
CA ALA A 62 -9.39 -7.64 16.07
C ALA A 62 -9.99 -8.21 17.38
N LYS A 63 -9.14 -8.68 18.30
CA LYS A 63 -9.56 -9.13 19.64
C LYS A 63 -10.12 -7.98 20.49
N ALA A 64 -9.51 -6.81 20.42
CA ALA A 64 -9.97 -5.63 21.14
C ALA A 64 -11.34 -5.17 20.63
N HIS A 65 -11.59 -5.16 19.31
CA HIS A 65 -12.88 -4.74 18.75
C HIS A 65 -14.06 -5.63 19.21
N GLY A 66 -13.80 -6.91 19.48
CA GLY A 66 -14.77 -7.84 20.07
C GLY A 66 -14.98 -7.69 21.59
N SER A 67 -14.29 -6.76 22.25
CA SER A 67 -14.41 -6.49 23.68
C SER A 67 -14.67 -5.00 23.91
N ASP A 68 -15.59 -4.60 24.79
CA ASP A 68 -15.85 -3.18 25.12
C ASP A 68 -14.68 -2.49 25.88
N LYS A 69 -13.43 -2.84 25.58
CA LYS A 69 -12.23 -2.30 26.23
C LYS A 69 -11.36 -1.59 25.20
N PRO A 70 -11.02 -0.31 25.40
CA PRO A 70 -10.05 0.36 24.56
C PRO A 70 -8.71 -0.37 24.64
N ALA A 71 -8.09 -0.60 23.48
CA ALA A 71 -6.76 -1.18 23.38
C ALA A 71 -5.77 -0.23 24.06
N LYS A 72 -5.28 -0.58 25.25
CA LYS A 72 -4.29 0.23 25.95
C LYS A 72 -2.95 0.20 25.20
N ARG A 73 -2.25 1.34 25.18
CA ARG A 73 -0.87 1.49 24.72
C ARG A 73 -0.01 0.39 25.35
N GLN A 74 0.54 -0.49 24.52
CA GLN A 74 1.50 -1.49 24.93
C GLN A 74 2.82 -1.07 24.31
N ALA A 75 3.80 -0.75 25.16
CA ALA A 75 5.14 -0.41 24.71
C ALA A 75 5.79 -1.69 24.18
N GLU A 76 5.97 -1.75 22.87
CA GLU A 76 6.69 -2.81 22.18
C GLU A 76 7.89 -2.17 21.48
N PRO A 77 8.99 -2.91 21.26
CA PRO A 77 10.13 -2.38 20.53
C PRO A 77 9.70 -2.00 19.11
N VAL A 78 9.94 -0.74 18.75
CA VAL A 78 9.82 -0.23 17.38
C VAL A 78 10.83 -0.95 16.50
N ILE A 79 10.35 -1.47 15.37
CA ILE A 79 11.16 -2.09 14.34
C ILE A 79 11.02 -1.21 13.11
N ASN A 80 12.13 -0.60 12.68
CA ASN A 80 12.14 0.32 11.54
C ASN A 80 11.44 -0.29 10.32
N GLU A 81 10.71 0.55 9.59
CA GLU A 81 10.06 0.17 8.33
C GLU A 81 11.09 -0.39 7.35
N VAL A 82 10.80 -1.58 6.83
CA VAL A 82 11.76 -2.39 6.07
C VAL A 82 11.58 -2.24 4.56
N VAL A 83 10.32 -2.02 4.13
CA VAL A 83 9.95 -1.62 2.76
C VAL A 83 8.81 -0.61 2.85
N SER A 84 9.04 0.59 2.32
CA SER A 84 8.06 1.69 2.32
C SER A 84 7.61 2.04 0.91
N TYR A 85 6.30 2.20 0.70
CA TYR A 85 5.75 2.81 -0.51
C TYR A 85 5.24 4.20 -0.17
N ILE A 86 5.91 5.21 -0.72
CA ILE A 86 5.75 6.62 -0.37
C ILE A 86 5.06 7.36 -1.51
N ALA A 87 4.04 8.14 -1.18
CA ALA A 87 3.43 9.12 -2.07
C ALA A 87 3.71 10.54 -1.56
N SER A 88 3.82 11.49 -2.47
CA SER A 88 3.79 12.91 -2.11
C SER A 88 2.37 13.34 -1.83
N VAL A 89 2.12 13.88 -0.64
CA VAL A 89 0.83 14.42 -0.21
C VAL A 89 1.01 15.88 0.18
N GLY A 90 0.26 16.77 -0.46
CA GLY A 90 0.22 18.18 -0.08
C GLY A 90 -0.75 18.40 1.08
N VAL A 91 -0.29 19.02 2.16
CA VAL A 91 -1.13 19.47 3.27
C VAL A 91 -1.08 20.99 3.34
N GLY A 92 -2.26 21.60 3.47
CA GLY A 92 -2.44 23.04 3.47
C GLY A 92 -2.46 23.70 2.09
N ALA A 93 -3.10 24.87 2.01
CA ALA A 93 -2.92 25.82 0.90
C ALA A 93 -2.37 27.19 1.38
N ASN A 94 -2.58 27.52 2.65
CA ASN A 94 -1.98 28.62 3.42
C ASN A 94 -2.37 28.47 4.90
N ASP A 95 -1.64 29.12 5.80
CA ASP A 95 -1.76 29.03 7.27
C ASP A 95 -3.15 29.40 7.85
N LYS A 96 -4.11 29.86 7.02
CA LYS A 96 -5.46 30.27 7.46
C LYS A 96 -6.53 29.20 7.29
N GLN A 97 -6.20 28.05 6.69
CA GLN A 97 -7.16 26.98 6.42
C GLN A 97 -6.99 25.76 7.33
N SER A 98 -5.94 25.73 8.14
CA SER A 98 -5.73 24.71 9.17
C SER A 98 -6.56 25.04 10.41
N THR A 99 -7.36 24.08 10.89
CA THR A 99 -8.21 24.23 12.08
C THR A 99 -7.89 23.13 13.08
N ASP A 100 -7.36 23.52 14.24
CA ASP A 100 -7.20 22.63 15.39
C ASP A 100 -8.59 22.26 15.93
N THR A 101 -8.85 20.95 16.09
CA THR A 101 -10.11 20.46 16.65
C THR A 101 -10.12 20.50 18.18
N GLY A 102 -8.94 20.55 18.81
CA GLY A 102 -8.74 20.40 20.25
C GLY A 102 -8.72 18.95 20.74
N GLU A 103 -8.94 17.98 19.86
CA GLU A 103 -9.01 16.56 20.20
C GLU A 103 -7.64 15.89 20.05
N LEU A 104 -7.38 14.92 20.93
CA LEU A 104 -6.18 14.08 20.85
C LEU A 104 -6.41 12.96 19.84
N VAL A 105 -5.33 12.59 19.16
CA VAL A 105 -5.27 11.40 18.30
C VAL A 105 -4.13 10.50 18.74
N GLU A 106 -4.41 9.20 18.84
CA GLU A 106 -3.42 8.17 19.16
C GLU A 106 -3.62 6.96 18.25
N VAL A 107 -2.54 6.53 17.59
CA VAL A 107 -2.51 5.29 16.81
C VAL A 107 -1.24 4.53 17.11
N SER A 108 -1.40 3.27 17.46
CA SER A 108 -0.29 2.33 17.63
C SER A 108 -0.33 1.29 16.53
N TYR A 109 0.79 1.16 15.82
CA TYR A 109 1.05 0.18 14.77
C TYR A 109 1.85 -1.00 15.35
N GLY A 110 2.21 -1.97 14.50
CA GLY A 110 3.11 -3.05 14.93
C GLY A 110 4.57 -2.63 15.00
N SER A 111 4.98 -1.73 14.11
CA SER A 111 6.34 -1.23 13.94
C SER A 111 6.58 0.17 14.50
N GLY A 112 5.55 0.84 15.05
CA GLY A 112 5.64 2.24 15.48
C GLY A 112 4.37 2.73 16.15
N ASP A 113 4.39 3.96 16.64
CA ASP A 113 3.20 4.62 17.19
C ASP A 113 3.33 6.14 17.17
N PHE A 114 2.20 6.84 17.21
CA PHE A 114 2.19 8.28 17.39
C PHE A 114 1.05 8.72 18.30
N VAL A 115 1.30 9.85 18.98
CA VAL A 115 0.27 10.64 19.67
C VAL A 115 0.39 12.09 19.21
N GLY A 116 -0.76 12.72 19.01
CA GLY A 116 -0.83 14.04 18.44
C GLY A 116 -2.15 14.75 18.69
N LEU A 117 -2.37 15.81 17.92
CA LEU A 117 -3.61 16.56 17.88
C LEU A 117 -4.28 16.38 16.53
N GLU A 118 -5.60 16.33 16.53
CA GLU A 118 -6.40 16.21 15.31
C GLU A 118 -6.71 17.59 14.73
N PHE A 119 -6.49 17.74 13.43
CA PHE A 119 -6.71 18.97 12.67
C PHE A 119 -7.64 18.71 11.49
N ILE A 120 -8.37 19.75 11.08
CA ILE A 120 -9.02 19.81 9.77
C ILE A 120 -8.18 20.69 8.85
N ASP A 121 -7.73 20.14 7.73
CA ASP A 121 -6.96 20.90 6.74
C ASP A 121 -7.27 20.45 5.31
N ARG A 122 -6.74 21.19 4.34
CA ARG A 122 -6.76 20.82 2.94
C ARG A 122 -5.70 19.76 2.67
N VAL A 123 -6.11 18.65 2.08
CA VAL A 123 -5.22 17.60 1.57
C VAL A 123 -5.30 17.53 0.04
N THR A 124 -4.13 17.49 -0.61
CA THR A 124 -3.98 17.44 -2.06
C THR A 124 -3.14 16.22 -2.42
N LEU A 125 -3.76 15.19 -3.02
CA LEU A 125 -3.04 14.02 -3.53
C LEU A 125 -2.52 14.27 -4.95
N THR A 126 -3.36 14.88 -5.78
CA THR A 126 -3.01 15.35 -7.13
C THR A 126 -3.75 16.66 -7.40
N PRO A 127 -3.44 17.41 -8.48
CA PRO A 127 -4.21 18.58 -8.84
C PRO A 127 -5.72 18.31 -9.06
N SER A 128 -6.11 17.06 -9.33
CA SER A 128 -7.51 16.64 -9.51
C SER A 128 -8.14 16.02 -8.25
N LEU A 129 -7.32 15.61 -7.27
CA LEU A 129 -7.76 14.96 -6.04
C LEU A 129 -7.43 15.86 -4.85
N VAL A 130 -8.35 16.78 -4.56
CA VAL A 130 -8.23 17.77 -3.48
C VAL A 130 -9.41 17.64 -2.52
N ILE A 131 -9.11 17.50 -1.24
CA ILE A 131 -10.07 17.45 -0.13
C ILE A 131 -9.87 18.73 0.67
N GLN A 132 -10.88 19.60 0.77
CA GLN A 132 -10.72 20.91 1.42
C GLN A 132 -10.74 20.83 2.96
N GLN A 133 -11.36 19.79 3.52
CA GLN A 133 -11.58 19.62 4.96
C GLN A 133 -11.35 18.15 5.32
N GLN A 134 -10.12 17.68 5.11
CA GLN A 134 -9.70 16.35 5.56
C GLN A 134 -9.29 16.44 7.03
N SER A 135 -9.78 15.49 7.84
CA SER A 135 -9.28 15.27 9.18
C SER A 135 -7.91 14.59 9.11
N ILE A 136 -6.92 15.16 9.78
CA ILE A 136 -5.53 14.69 9.83
C ILE A 136 -4.99 14.75 11.26
N GLY A 137 -4.23 13.73 11.66
CA GLY A 137 -3.45 13.77 12.89
C GLY A 137 -2.11 14.44 12.67
N ILE A 138 -1.74 15.39 13.53
CA ILE A 138 -0.42 16.01 13.56
C ILE A 138 0.32 15.50 14.81
N ALA A 139 1.36 14.70 14.60
CA ALA A 139 2.11 14.08 15.69
C ALA A 139 2.82 15.12 16.56
N ILE A 140 2.70 14.95 17.88
CA ILE A 140 3.54 15.62 18.89
C ILE A 140 4.72 14.71 19.25
N GLU A 141 4.44 13.41 19.38
CA GLU A 141 5.42 12.36 19.56
C GLU A 141 5.13 11.23 18.56
N SER A 142 6.19 10.68 17.98
CA SER A 142 6.10 9.58 17.02
C SER A 142 7.36 8.72 17.07
N ASP A 143 7.21 7.42 16.91
CA ASP A 143 8.31 6.45 16.86
C ASP A 143 8.04 5.44 15.73
N GLY A 144 9.08 5.01 15.01
CA GLY A 144 8.98 4.04 13.90
C GLY A 144 8.59 4.61 12.54
N PHE A 145 8.81 5.90 12.29
CA PHE A 145 8.50 6.58 11.02
C PHE A 145 9.73 7.09 10.28
N GLU A 146 10.90 6.50 10.50
CA GLU A 146 12.14 6.90 9.85
C GLU A 146 12.00 6.85 8.32
N GLY A 147 12.34 7.96 7.66
CA GLY A 147 12.32 8.07 6.20
C GLY A 147 10.97 8.48 5.59
N VAL A 148 9.93 8.72 6.40
CA VAL A 148 8.63 9.27 5.96
C VAL A 148 8.16 10.39 6.88
N ASP A 149 7.29 11.26 6.36
CA ASP A 149 6.67 12.34 7.15
C ASP A 149 5.41 11.87 7.92
N GLY A 150 4.84 10.72 7.55
CA GLY A 150 3.62 10.18 8.16
C GLY A 150 2.98 9.06 7.32
N ILE A 151 1.72 8.73 7.62
CA ILE A 151 0.94 7.68 6.95
C ILE A 151 -0.24 8.26 6.17
N LEU A 152 -0.42 7.79 4.93
CA LEU A 152 -1.67 7.94 4.19
C LEU A 152 -2.57 6.73 4.43
N GLY A 153 -3.55 6.86 5.33
CA GLY A 153 -4.47 5.77 5.67
C GLY A 153 -5.47 5.45 4.55
N ILE A 154 -5.34 4.27 3.94
CA ILE A 154 -6.26 3.71 2.93
C ILE A 154 -6.97 2.43 3.40
N GLY A 155 -6.89 2.13 4.70
CA GLY A 155 -7.61 1.04 5.33
C GLY A 155 -9.10 1.34 5.51
N PRO A 156 -9.91 0.35 5.92
CA PRO A 156 -11.32 0.56 6.23
C PRO A 156 -11.52 1.62 7.31
N VAL A 157 -12.51 2.52 7.12
CA VAL A 157 -12.82 3.62 8.05
C VAL A 157 -13.09 3.14 9.48
N ALA A 158 -13.62 1.93 9.66
CA ALA A 158 -13.86 1.33 10.98
C ALA A 158 -12.58 1.22 11.83
N LEU A 159 -11.39 1.13 11.22
CA LEU A 159 -10.14 1.07 11.97
C LEU A 159 -9.81 2.37 12.72
N THR A 160 -10.42 3.49 12.32
CA THR A 160 -10.30 4.79 12.99
C THR A 160 -11.15 4.91 14.26
N GLU A 161 -11.98 3.91 14.56
CA GLU A 161 -12.81 3.94 15.76
C GLU A 161 -11.94 3.98 17.02
N GLY A 162 -12.21 4.98 17.87
CA GLY A 162 -11.48 5.19 19.12
C GLY A 162 -10.02 5.63 18.95
N THR A 163 -9.61 6.13 17.77
CA THR A 163 -8.28 6.74 17.60
C THR A 163 -8.26 8.23 17.88
N VAL A 164 -9.41 8.91 17.77
CA VAL A 164 -9.57 10.35 18.01
C VAL A 164 -10.61 10.56 19.11
N ASP A 165 -10.28 11.38 20.10
CA ASP A 165 -11.20 11.73 21.18
C ASP A 165 -12.48 12.39 20.63
N GLY A 166 -13.62 12.08 21.25
CA GLY A 166 -14.92 12.65 20.88
C GLY A 166 -15.49 12.20 19.51
N SER A 167 -14.78 11.36 18.75
CA SER A 167 -15.18 10.90 17.41
C SER A 167 -15.52 9.41 17.39
N VAL A 168 -16.57 9.05 16.63
CA VAL A 168 -16.92 7.63 16.41
C VAL A 168 -15.99 7.01 15.38
N THR A 169 -15.82 7.67 14.24
CA THR A 169 -14.89 7.30 13.16
C THR A 169 -14.44 8.56 12.44
N VAL A 170 -13.28 8.50 11.79
CA VAL A 170 -12.71 9.58 10.97
C VAL A 170 -12.74 9.16 9.50
N PRO A 171 -13.53 9.81 8.61
CA PRO A 171 -13.58 9.48 7.19
C PRO A 171 -12.22 9.55 6.50
N THR A 172 -11.88 8.52 5.73
CA THR A 172 -10.60 8.43 5.03
C THR A 172 -10.54 9.38 3.83
N VAL A 173 -9.34 9.52 3.24
CA VAL A 173 -9.17 10.29 2.00
C VAL A 173 -10.05 9.75 0.87
N THR A 174 -10.19 8.43 0.76
CA THR A 174 -11.02 7.78 -0.28
C THR A 174 -12.50 8.09 -0.05
N ASP A 175 -12.97 7.99 1.21
CA ASP A 175 -14.35 8.30 1.58
C ASP A 175 -14.70 9.75 1.25
N ASN A 176 -13.81 10.68 1.61
CA ASN A 176 -14.03 12.11 1.36
C ASN A 176 -13.96 12.46 -0.12
N LEU A 177 -13.02 11.88 -0.88
CA LEU A 177 -12.97 12.07 -2.34
C LEU A 177 -14.26 11.59 -3.01
N PHE A 178 -14.82 10.47 -2.56
CA PHE A 178 -16.08 9.95 -3.09
C PHE A 178 -17.27 10.82 -2.68
N ALA A 179 -17.36 11.20 -1.41
CA ALA A 179 -18.44 12.06 -0.90
C ALA A 179 -18.47 13.45 -1.59
N LEU A 180 -17.31 13.98 -1.97
CA LEU A 180 -17.16 15.23 -2.72
C LEU A 180 -17.48 15.08 -4.22
N GLY A 181 -17.63 13.86 -4.73
CA GLY A 181 -17.80 13.58 -6.16
C GLY A 181 -16.52 13.76 -6.99
N SER A 182 -15.36 13.87 -6.35
CA SER A 182 -14.05 13.93 -7.02
C SER A 182 -13.69 12.61 -7.70
N ILE A 183 -14.22 11.50 -7.17
CA ILE A 183 -14.12 10.16 -7.75
C ILE A 183 -15.51 9.54 -7.89
N THR A 184 -15.69 8.67 -8.88
CA THR A 184 -16.98 8.08 -9.24
C THR A 184 -17.35 6.83 -8.46
N GLU A 185 -16.35 6.16 -7.86
CA GLU A 185 -16.52 4.97 -7.03
C GLU A 185 -15.76 5.17 -5.71
N ASN A 186 -16.31 4.71 -4.58
CA ASN A 186 -15.57 4.68 -3.31
C ASN A 186 -14.56 3.51 -3.34
N LEU A 187 -13.51 3.69 -4.13
CA LEU A 187 -12.55 2.66 -4.47
C LEU A 187 -11.15 3.27 -4.58
N VAL A 188 -10.15 2.54 -4.10
CA VAL A 188 -8.74 2.76 -4.42
C VAL A 188 -8.17 1.44 -4.91
N SER A 189 -7.43 1.47 -6.02
CA SER A 189 -6.67 0.33 -6.52
C SER A 189 -5.18 0.60 -6.43
N ILE A 190 -4.39 -0.47 -6.31
CA ILE A 190 -2.98 -0.42 -6.00
C ILE A 190 -2.22 -1.25 -7.04
N SER A 191 -1.18 -0.67 -7.61
CA SER A 191 -0.22 -1.37 -8.47
C SER A 191 1.15 -1.32 -7.82
N PHE A 192 1.76 -2.50 -7.61
CA PHE A 192 3.17 -2.65 -7.24
C PHE A 192 3.91 -3.43 -8.31
N GLU A 193 5.16 -3.07 -8.53
CA GLU A 193 6.04 -3.72 -9.49
C GLU A 193 7.32 -4.22 -8.79
N PRO A 194 7.87 -5.39 -9.16
CA PRO A 194 9.14 -5.87 -8.62
C PRO A 194 10.27 -4.83 -8.82
N THR A 195 11.25 -4.85 -7.93
CA THR A 195 12.43 -3.98 -8.01
C THR A 195 13.72 -4.79 -7.97
N THR A 196 14.76 -4.23 -8.57
CA THR A 196 16.16 -4.69 -8.45
C THR A 196 17.07 -3.64 -7.82
N THR A 197 16.50 -2.51 -7.38
CA THR A 197 17.19 -1.37 -6.77
C THR A 197 16.58 -1.02 -5.42
N GLU A 198 17.34 -0.32 -4.58
CA GLU A 198 16.91 0.16 -3.26
C GLU A 198 15.72 1.13 -3.37
N GLU A 199 15.77 2.05 -4.32
CA GLU A 199 14.75 3.07 -4.55
C GLU A 199 14.27 3.05 -6.01
N ILE A 200 12.95 3.09 -6.22
CA ILE A 200 12.33 3.19 -7.55
C ILE A 200 10.91 3.75 -7.45
N THR A 201 10.50 4.58 -8.42
CA THR A 201 9.10 4.99 -8.58
C THR A 201 8.46 4.13 -9.66
N ASN A 202 7.80 3.05 -9.24
CA ASN A 202 7.14 2.08 -10.11
C ASN A 202 5.78 1.59 -9.58
N GLY A 203 5.30 2.14 -8.46
CA GLY A 203 3.98 1.82 -7.93
C GLY A 203 2.97 2.94 -8.20
N GLU A 204 1.70 2.65 -7.90
CA GLU A 204 0.59 3.58 -8.10
C GLU A 204 -0.56 3.30 -7.13
N LEU A 205 -1.15 4.36 -6.57
CA LEU A 205 -2.55 4.35 -6.10
C LEU A 205 -3.43 5.01 -7.15
N PHE A 206 -4.54 4.38 -7.49
CA PHE A 206 -5.52 4.93 -8.42
C PHE A 206 -6.88 5.04 -7.72
N PHE A 207 -7.39 6.26 -7.57
CA PHE A 207 -8.63 6.53 -6.85
C PHE A 207 -9.84 6.56 -7.80
N GLY A 208 -10.96 5.97 -7.40
CA GLY A 208 -12.21 6.01 -8.16
C GLY A 208 -12.39 4.94 -9.22
N GLY A 209 -11.46 4.00 -9.32
CA GLY A 209 -11.48 2.95 -10.35
C GLY A 209 -10.16 2.19 -10.42
N THR A 210 -9.89 1.61 -11.59
CA THR A 210 -8.67 0.85 -11.87
C THR A 210 -7.98 1.36 -13.12
N ASP A 211 -6.65 1.32 -13.16
CA ASP A 211 -5.90 1.53 -14.40
C ASP A 211 -5.69 0.19 -15.15
N SER A 212 -6.35 0.05 -16.29
CA SER A 212 -6.20 -1.13 -17.17
C SER A 212 -4.79 -1.34 -17.72
N SER A 213 -3.91 -0.32 -17.67
CA SER A 213 -2.51 -0.48 -18.03
C SER A 213 -1.71 -1.31 -17.03
N LYS A 214 -2.24 -1.46 -15.80
CA LYS A 214 -1.56 -2.10 -14.66
C LYS A 214 -1.92 -3.55 -14.43
N PHE A 215 -2.89 -4.09 -15.18
CA PHE A 215 -3.27 -5.49 -15.05
C PHE A 215 -3.58 -6.12 -16.41
N THR A 216 -3.61 -7.46 -16.42
CA THR A 216 -4.03 -8.23 -17.59
C THR A 216 -5.23 -9.10 -17.23
N GLY A 217 -6.06 -9.44 -18.22
CA GLY A 217 -7.28 -10.20 -17.98
C GLY A 217 -8.35 -9.40 -17.23
N ASN A 218 -9.15 -10.09 -16.44
CA ASN A 218 -10.28 -9.52 -15.71
C ASN A 218 -10.01 -9.46 -14.20
N ILE A 219 -10.59 -8.47 -13.52
CA ILE A 219 -10.55 -8.37 -12.06
C ILE A 219 -11.54 -9.38 -11.46
N THR A 220 -11.09 -10.15 -10.47
CA THR A 220 -11.95 -11.00 -9.63
C THR A 220 -12.24 -10.27 -8.33
N PHE A 221 -13.51 -9.94 -8.08
CA PHE A 221 -13.96 -9.35 -6.82
C PHE A 221 -14.41 -10.44 -5.86
N VAL A 222 -14.05 -10.30 -4.59
CA VAL A 222 -14.50 -11.18 -3.49
C VAL A 222 -15.00 -10.34 -2.32
N PRO A 223 -15.95 -10.85 -1.51
CA PRO A 223 -16.38 -10.17 -0.30
C PRO A 223 -15.23 -10.00 0.70
N LYS A 224 -15.20 -8.85 1.38
CA LYS A 224 -14.31 -8.61 2.52
C LYS A 224 -14.69 -9.54 3.68
N VAL A 225 -13.68 -10.11 4.33
CA VAL A 225 -13.79 -10.88 5.58
C VAL A 225 -13.04 -10.13 6.68
N GLY A 226 -13.56 -10.16 7.90
CA GLY A 226 -12.92 -9.51 9.06
C GLY A 226 -12.97 -7.98 9.05
N ASP A 227 -12.19 -7.38 9.94
CA ASP A 227 -12.14 -5.92 10.12
C ASP A 227 -11.23 -5.24 9.09
N PHE A 228 -10.21 -5.96 8.60
CA PHE A 228 -9.22 -5.49 7.64
C PHE A 228 -9.63 -5.77 6.19
N TRP A 229 -8.71 -5.61 5.23
CA TRP A 229 -8.87 -6.07 3.85
C TRP A 229 -8.66 -7.58 3.75
N GLY A 230 -9.50 -8.34 4.45
CA GLY A 230 -9.43 -9.79 4.51
C GLY A 230 -10.19 -10.49 3.38
N ILE A 231 -9.69 -11.65 2.96
CA ILE A 231 -10.28 -12.52 1.94
C ILE A 231 -10.16 -13.99 2.35
N SER A 232 -11.06 -14.85 1.86
CA SER A 232 -10.92 -16.30 1.97
C SER A 232 -10.24 -16.88 0.73
N GLN A 233 -9.34 -17.84 0.94
CA GLN A 233 -8.57 -18.48 -0.13
C GLN A 233 -8.21 -19.93 0.19
N SER A 234 -7.91 -20.71 -0.85
CA SER A 234 -7.15 -21.97 -0.71
C SER A 234 -5.83 -21.84 -1.47
N VAL A 235 -4.75 -22.42 -0.94
CA VAL A 235 -3.43 -22.35 -1.56
C VAL A 235 -2.90 -23.76 -1.79
N SER A 236 -2.32 -23.98 -2.98
CA SER A 236 -1.67 -25.24 -3.32
C SER A 236 -0.25 -25.01 -3.85
N TYR A 237 0.63 -25.98 -3.60
CA TYR A 237 1.99 -26.02 -4.13
C TYR A 237 2.19 -27.33 -4.86
N GLY A 238 2.57 -27.27 -6.14
CA GLY A 238 2.82 -28.48 -6.94
C GLY A 238 1.61 -29.43 -7.07
N GLY A 239 0.39 -28.91 -6.94
CA GLY A 239 -0.86 -29.68 -6.95
C GLY A 239 -1.32 -30.21 -5.58
N THR A 240 -0.54 -29.99 -4.52
CA THR A 240 -0.91 -30.35 -3.15
C THR A 240 -1.45 -29.13 -2.42
N THR A 241 -2.68 -29.21 -1.90
CA THR A 241 -3.27 -28.16 -1.06
C THR A 241 -2.48 -28.04 0.25
N ILE A 242 -1.97 -26.85 0.54
CA ILE A 242 -1.26 -26.51 1.79
C ILE A 242 -2.09 -25.59 2.69
N ILE A 243 -3.09 -24.90 2.11
CA ILE A 243 -4.11 -24.13 2.83
C ILE A 243 -5.47 -24.51 2.24
N ASP A 244 -6.37 -25.05 3.07
CA ASP A 244 -7.73 -25.38 2.67
C ASP A 244 -8.72 -24.38 3.26
N ASN A 245 -9.26 -23.50 2.41
CA ASN A 245 -10.25 -22.48 2.72
C ASN A 245 -10.00 -21.71 4.04
N LEU A 246 -8.96 -20.88 4.05
CA LEU A 246 -8.58 -20.05 5.18
C LEU A 246 -8.72 -18.56 4.83
N SER A 247 -9.16 -17.76 5.80
CA SER A 247 -9.15 -16.31 5.67
C SER A 247 -7.79 -15.72 6.04
N GLY A 248 -7.38 -14.68 5.32
CA GLY A 248 -6.16 -13.92 5.60
C GLY A 248 -6.30 -12.48 5.10
N ILE A 249 -5.30 -11.65 5.36
CA ILE A 249 -5.32 -10.21 5.04
C ILE A 249 -4.45 -9.93 3.82
N VAL A 250 -4.92 -9.05 2.94
CA VAL A 250 -4.07 -8.42 1.91
C VAL A 250 -3.53 -7.11 2.48
N ASP A 251 -2.27 -7.10 2.92
CA ASP A 251 -1.63 -5.94 3.55
C ASP A 251 -0.42 -5.45 2.73
N THR A 252 -0.51 -4.22 2.24
CA THR A 252 0.56 -3.60 1.45
C THR A 252 1.80 -3.24 2.27
N GLY A 253 1.71 -3.20 3.59
CA GLY A 253 2.83 -2.89 4.48
C GLY A 253 3.45 -4.11 5.16
N THR A 254 3.11 -5.32 4.74
CA THR A 254 3.83 -6.56 5.09
C THR A 254 4.71 -6.96 3.89
N THR A 255 5.99 -7.25 4.13
CA THR A 255 6.96 -7.53 3.06
C THR A 255 6.93 -8.99 2.59
N LEU A 256 6.85 -9.93 3.53
CA LEU A 256 6.90 -11.37 3.30
C LEU A 256 5.51 -11.96 3.05
N LEU A 257 5.51 -13.12 2.38
CA LEU A 257 4.33 -13.98 2.33
C LEU A 257 4.27 -14.80 3.62
N LEU A 258 3.59 -14.27 4.62
CA LEU A 258 3.43 -14.94 5.89
C LEU A 258 2.34 -16.02 5.81
N MET A 259 2.65 -17.21 6.32
CA MET A 259 1.76 -18.38 6.31
C MET A 259 1.61 -18.97 7.71
N THR A 260 0.51 -19.68 7.97
CA THR A 260 0.40 -20.46 9.22
C THR A 260 1.53 -21.49 9.29
N THR A 261 1.96 -21.85 10.50
CA THR A 261 3.06 -22.80 10.70
C THR A 261 2.85 -24.11 9.94
N ALA A 262 1.64 -24.67 9.95
CA ALA A 262 1.35 -25.90 9.22
C ALA A 262 1.54 -25.76 7.69
N SER A 263 1.07 -24.65 7.11
CA SER A 263 1.24 -24.37 5.67
C SER A 263 2.68 -24.01 5.30
N PHE A 264 3.37 -23.27 6.18
CA PHE A 264 4.78 -22.92 6.02
C PHE A 264 5.65 -24.18 6.04
N ASP A 265 5.48 -25.04 7.05
CA ASP A 265 6.21 -26.31 7.17
C ASP A 265 5.99 -27.22 5.96
N ALA A 266 4.74 -27.31 5.47
CA ALA A 266 4.43 -28.06 4.25
C ALA A 266 5.14 -27.48 3.02
N TYR A 267 5.17 -26.15 2.87
CA TYR A 267 5.88 -25.47 1.79
C TYR A 267 7.40 -25.65 1.88
N ILE A 268 8.00 -25.47 3.05
CA ILE A 268 9.44 -25.67 3.26
C ILE A 268 9.84 -27.13 3.02
N ALA A 269 9.06 -28.10 3.50
CA ALA A 269 9.31 -29.52 3.23
C ALA A 269 9.23 -29.84 1.73
N ALA A 270 8.31 -29.23 1.00
CA ALA A 270 8.14 -29.46 -0.44
C ALA A 270 9.20 -28.77 -1.31
N THR A 271 9.75 -27.65 -0.86
CA THR A 271 10.83 -26.91 -1.56
C THR A 271 12.22 -27.40 -1.16
N GLY A 272 12.34 -28.01 0.03
CA GLY A 272 13.61 -28.34 0.66
C GLY A 272 14.38 -27.10 1.14
N GLY A 273 13.67 -26.02 1.45
CA GLY A 273 14.26 -24.80 2.01
C GLY A 273 14.94 -25.09 3.35
N VAL A 274 16.06 -24.40 3.60
CA VAL A 274 16.79 -24.49 4.86
C VAL A 274 17.00 -23.08 5.40
N LEU A 275 16.77 -22.89 6.70
CA LEU A 275 17.01 -21.59 7.35
C LEU A 275 18.48 -21.19 7.19
N ASN A 276 18.72 -20.00 6.64
CA ASN A 276 20.01 -19.36 6.73
C ASN A 276 20.04 -18.50 7.98
N GLU A 277 20.68 -18.98 9.04
CA GLU A 277 20.75 -18.30 10.35
C GLU A 277 21.37 -16.90 10.29
N ASN A 278 22.25 -16.62 9.32
CA ASN A 278 22.86 -15.29 9.20
C ASN A 278 21.88 -14.27 8.62
N VAL A 279 21.00 -14.72 7.71
CA VAL A 279 20.06 -13.85 7.01
C VAL A 279 18.70 -13.83 7.68
N GLY A 280 18.25 -14.92 8.30
CA GLY A 280 16.92 -15.04 8.89
C GLY A 280 15.83 -15.47 7.91
N LEU A 281 16.18 -15.76 6.65
CA LEU A 281 15.28 -16.31 5.64
C LEU A 281 15.69 -17.72 5.23
N PHE A 282 14.71 -18.49 4.76
CA PHE A 282 14.97 -19.82 4.20
C PHE A 282 15.59 -19.70 2.82
N SER A 283 16.63 -20.48 2.55
CA SER A 283 17.30 -20.53 1.25
C SER A 283 17.12 -21.88 0.56
N ILE A 284 17.21 -21.85 -0.76
CA ILE A 284 17.20 -23.04 -1.62
C ILE A 284 18.41 -23.04 -2.56
N THR A 285 18.84 -24.22 -2.97
CA THR A 285 19.89 -24.38 -3.97
C THR A 285 19.39 -23.99 -5.37
N ALA A 286 20.31 -23.71 -6.30
CA ALA A 286 19.97 -23.48 -7.70
C ALA A 286 19.20 -24.65 -8.35
N ALA A 287 19.51 -25.90 -7.95
CA ALA A 287 18.79 -27.08 -8.43
C ALA A 287 17.34 -27.13 -7.90
N GLN A 288 17.13 -26.79 -6.63
CA GLN A 288 15.80 -26.66 -6.05
C GLN A 288 15.01 -25.51 -6.68
N PHE A 289 15.64 -24.36 -6.93
CA PHE A 289 15.00 -23.25 -7.63
C PHE A 289 14.56 -23.62 -9.05
N ALA A 290 15.40 -24.35 -9.79
CA ALA A 290 15.04 -24.86 -11.11
C ALA A 290 13.86 -25.85 -11.08
N ALA A 291 13.62 -26.51 -9.94
CA ALA A 291 12.51 -27.42 -9.72
C ALA A 291 11.29 -26.77 -9.04
N LEU A 292 11.43 -25.53 -8.56
CA LEU A 292 10.42 -24.82 -7.75
C LEU A 292 9.12 -24.68 -8.54
N LYS A 293 8.01 -25.07 -7.91
CA LYS A 293 6.68 -24.99 -8.52
C LYS A 293 6.00 -23.68 -8.15
N PRO A 294 5.05 -23.19 -8.96
CA PRO A 294 4.23 -22.05 -8.55
C PRO A 294 3.44 -22.34 -7.27
N LEU A 295 3.22 -21.30 -6.47
CA LEU A 295 2.20 -21.28 -5.43
C LEU A 295 0.91 -20.79 -6.08
N GLU A 296 -0.13 -21.60 -6.02
CA GLU A 296 -1.42 -21.33 -6.67
C GLU A 296 -2.46 -20.94 -5.62
N PHE A 297 -2.91 -19.69 -5.67
CA PHE A 297 -3.91 -19.12 -4.79
C PHE A 297 -5.27 -19.16 -5.50
N ASN A 298 -6.22 -19.95 -4.98
CA ASN A 298 -7.60 -19.91 -5.45
C ASN A 298 -8.40 -18.91 -4.61
N ILE A 299 -8.86 -17.84 -5.24
CA ILE A 299 -9.60 -16.73 -4.64
C ILE A 299 -10.84 -16.48 -5.49
N GLY A 300 -12.03 -16.62 -4.90
CA GLY A 300 -13.30 -16.40 -5.61
C GLY A 300 -13.51 -17.32 -6.83
N GLY A 301 -12.90 -18.51 -6.84
CA GLY A 301 -12.96 -19.45 -7.97
C GLY A 301 -11.94 -19.18 -9.08
N THR A 302 -11.17 -18.08 -8.99
CA THR A 302 -10.06 -17.77 -9.90
C THR A 302 -8.74 -18.20 -9.28
N THR A 303 -7.85 -18.80 -10.08
CA THR A 303 -6.50 -19.17 -9.65
C THR A 303 -5.49 -18.09 -10.03
N PHE A 304 -4.77 -17.58 -9.04
CA PHE A 304 -3.66 -16.65 -9.16
C PHE A 304 -2.34 -17.37 -8.86
N SER A 305 -1.43 -17.37 -9.83
CA SER A 305 -0.18 -18.12 -9.76
C SER A 305 1.00 -17.23 -9.36
N LEU A 306 1.60 -17.50 -8.21
CA LEU A 306 2.85 -16.90 -7.80
C LEU A 306 4.01 -17.74 -8.35
N THR A 307 4.62 -17.26 -9.42
CA THR A 307 5.70 -17.97 -10.13
C THR A 307 6.90 -18.25 -9.24
N ALA A 308 7.76 -19.21 -9.63
CA ALA A 308 8.99 -19.52 -8.91
C ALA A 308 9.87 -18.28 -8.64
N ASN A 309 9.99 -17.36 -9.59
CA ASN A 309 10.80 -16.14 -9.41
C ASN A 309 10.13 -15.12 -8.46
N ALA A 310 8.80 -15.15 -8.34
CA ALA A 310 8.06 -14.29 -7.42
C ALA A 310 8.06 -14.82 -5.98
N GLN A 311 8.48 -16.07 -5.78
CA GLN A 311 8.63 -16.69 -4.45
C GLN A 311 9.99 -16.41 -3.80
N ILE A 312 10.89 -15.70 -4.48
CA ILE A 312 12.25 -15.43 -4.00
C ILE A 312 12.50 -13.94 -3.82
N PHE A 313 13.38 -13.62 -2.89
CA PHE A 313 13.85 -12.27 -2.68
C PHE A 313 14.64 -11.79 -3.91
N PRO A 314 14.59 -10.49 -4.28
CA PRO A 314 15.36 -9.97 -5.40
C PRO A 314 16.86 -10.21 -5.19
N ARG A 315 17.43 -11.13 -5.99
CA ARG A 315 18.84 -11.56 -5.81
C ARG A 315 19.86 -10.43 -5.92
N SER A 316 19.53 -9.36 -6.66
CA SER A 316 20.37 -8.16 -6.75
C SER A 316 20.46 -7.39 -5.42
N LEU A 317 19.52 -7.60 -4.51
CA LEU A 317 19.43 -6.96 -3.20
C LEU A 317 19.81 -7.93 -2.06
N ASN A 318 20.29 -9.14 -2.38
CA ASN A 318 20.68 -10.12 -1.36
C ASN A 318 21.75 -9.59 -0.39
N VAL A 319 22.65 -8.74 -0.87
CA VAL A 319 23.74 -8.18 -0.06
C VAL A 319 23.21 -7.28 1.06
N ASP A 320 22.07 -6.61 0.81
CA ASP A 320 21.43 -5.69 1.75
C ASP A 320 20.78 -6.43 2.93
N ILE A 321 20.46 -7.72 2.74
CA ILE A 321 19.94 -8.60 3.80
C ILE A 321 21.01 -9.52 4.41
N GLY A 322 22.29 -9.27 4.12
CA GLY A 322 23.42 -10.06 4.64
C GLY A 322 23.72 -11.36 3.89
N GLY A 323 23.15 -11.54 2.71
CA GLY A 323 23.42 -12.67 1.82
C GLY A 323 24.47 -12.37 0.76
N THR A 324 24.61 -13.29 -0.21
CA THR A 324 25.47 -13.15 -1.39
C THR A 324 24.64 -13.12 -2.67
N ALA A 325 25.23 -12.60 -3.76
CA ALA A 325 24.54 -12.49 -5.05
C ALA A 325 24.08 -13.86 -5.65
N ASN A 326 24.66 -14.97 -5.20
CA ASN A 326 24.32 -16.31 -5.66
C ASN A 326 23.26 -17.01 -4.82
N ASP A 327 22.94 -16.47 -3.64
CA ASP A 327 21.94 -17.05 -2.76
C ASP A 327 20.53 -16.88 -3.33
N ILE A 328 19.64 -17.78 -2.94
CA ILE A 328 18.23 -17.78 -3.35
C ILE A 328 17.40 -17.90 -2.08
N PHE A 329 16.97 -16.76 -1.56
CA PHE A 329 16.12 -16.69 -0.36
C PHE A 329 14.66 -16.70 -0.75
N LEU A 330 13.86 -17.52 -0.06
CA LEU A 330 12.41 -17.56 -0.17
C LEU A 330 11.82 -16.37 0.60
N ILE A 331 10.73 -15.80 0.08
CA ILE A 331 9.97 -14.73 0.76
C ILE A 331 8.82 -15.26 1.64
N ALA A 332 8.72 -16.58 1.79
CA ALA A 332 7.74 -17.18 2.70
C ALA A 332 8.26 -17.07 4.14
N GLY A 333 7.38 -16.68 5.07
CA GLY A 333 7.68 -16.64 6.51
C GLY A 333 6.66 -17.42 7.34
N ASP A 334 7.11 -17.96 8.47
CA ASP A 334 6.24 -18.62 9.45
C ASP A 334 5.60 -17.57 10.36
N LEU A 335 4.28 -17.64 10.51
CA LEU A 335 3.53 -16.86 11.49
C LEU A 335 3.76 -17.30 12.94
N GLY A 336 4.44 -18.42 13.22
CA GLY A 336 4.90 -18.74 14.58
C GLY A 336 3.80 -19.21 15.54
N GLY A 337 2.85 -20.00 15.05
CA GLY A 337 1.83 -20.64 15.89
C GLY A 337 0.74 -19.72 16.47
N PHE A 338 0.68 -18.45 16.06
CA PHE A 338 -0.41 -17.56 16.47
C PHE A 338 -1.77 -18.13 16.02
N PRO A 339 -2.71 -18.37 16.96
CA PRO A 339 -4.07 -18.74 16.58
C PRO A 339 -4.77 -17.51 16.00
N PHE A 340 -4.86 -17.42 14.68
CA PHE A 340 -5.61 -16.38 13.99
C PHE A 340 -7.04 -16.32 14.50
N SER A 341 -7.46 -15.16 14.99
CA SER A 341 -8.88 -14.95 15.29
C SER A 341 -9.68 -15.03 13.98
N GLN A 342 -10.90 -15.59 14.04
CA GLN A 342 -11.80 -15.61 12.86
C GLN A 342 -12.24 -14.20 12.42
N ASN A 343 -11.87 -13.15 13.17
CA ASN A 343 -12.23 -11.76 12.93
C ASN A 343 -11.11 -10.94 12.28
N LEU A 344 -9.97 -11.57 11.95
CA LEU A 344 -8.94 -10.95 11.11
C LEU A 344 -9.41 -10.80 9.66
#